data_AF-A0A945FD43-F1
#
_entry.id   AF-A0A945FD43-F1
#
_cell.length_a   1.000
_cell.length_b   1.000
_cell.length_c   1.000
_cell.angle_alpha   90.00
_cell.angle_beta   90.00
_cell.angle_gamma   90.00
#
_symmetry.space_group_name_H-M   'P 1'
#
loop_
_entity.id
_entity.type
_entity.pdbx_description
1 polymer ?
#
loop_
_entity_poly.entity_id
_entity_poly.type
_entity_poly.pdbx_seq_one_letter_code
_entity_poly.pdbx_strand_id
1 'polypeptide(L)' 'MWVDYKKTPNLISAQMWKDLLEGEGLPTKLIPEGDILDWAEDATFRVMVPKGREHVADEILRKL' A
#
# COMPACT_ATOMS: atom_id res chain seq x y z
N MET A 1 -12.48 7.38 3.06
CA MET A 1 -11.34 8.27 2.69
C MET A 1 -10.05 7.47 2.91
N TRP A 2 -9.05 7.60 2.05
CA TRP A 2 -7.79 6.83 2.09
C TRP A 2 -6.64 7.68 2.62
N VAL A 3 -5.65 7.08 3.26
CA VAL A 3 -4.44 7.75 3.75
C VAL A 3 -3.19 7.00 3.31
N ASP A 4 -2.12 7.74 3.03
CA ASP A 4 -0.82 7.18 2.70
C ASP A 4 -0.22 6.47 3.93
N TYR A 5 0.03 5.18 3.81
CA TYR A 5 0.64 4.36 4.86
C TYR A 5 2.12 4.13 4.61
N LYS A 6 2.47 3.78 3.36
CA LYS A 6 3.84 3.43 2.99
C LYS A 6 4.14 3.80 1.54
N LYS A 7 5.41 4.06 1.23
CA LYS A 7 5.92 4.17 -0.14
C LYS A 7 6.79 2.97 -0.49
N THR A 8 6.67 2.48 -1.72
CA THR A 8 7.45 1.36 -2.25
C THR A 8 8.09 1.74 -3.58
N PRO A 9 9.32 1.29 -3.88
CA PRO A 9 10.07 1.75 -5.05
C PRO A 9 9.68 1.05 -6.36
N ASN A 10 8.78 0.06 -6.33
CA ASN A 10 8.33 -0.67 -7.52
C ASN A 10 6.95 -1.31 -7.26
N LEU A 11 6.29 -1.71 -8.35
CA LEU A 11 4.98 -2.33 -8.35
C LEU A 11 4.98 -3.68 -7.65
N ILE A 12 6.03 -4.49 -7.84
CA ILE A 12 6.13 -5.82 -7.23
C ILE A 12 6.06 -5.70 -5.71
N SER A 13 6.88 -4.84 -5.12
CA SER A 13 6.84 -4.57 -3.68
C SER A 13 5.48 -4.03 -3.26
N ALA A 14 4.92 -3.08 -4.01
CA ALA A 14 3.61 -2.50 -3.73
C ALA A 14 2.51 -3.57 -3.65
N GLN A 15 2.52 -4.51 -4.60
CA GLN A 15 1.57 -5.62 -4.67
C GLN A 15 1.75 -6.58 -3.49
N MET A 16 2.99 -6.91 -3.11
CA MET A 16 3.24 -7.72 -1.92
C MET A 16 2.66 -7.10 -0.64
N TRP A 17 2.77 -5.78 -0.48
CA TRP A 17 2.15 -5.07 0.65
C TRP A 17 0.62 -5.13 0.59
N LYS A 18 0.04 -4.97 -0.60
CA LYS A 18 -1.40 -5.09 -0.81
C LYS A 18 -1.89 -6.50 -0.43
N ASP A 19 -1.24 -7.54 -0.93
CA ASP A 19 -1.62 -8.92 -0.67
C ASP A 19 -1.50 -9.27 0.83
N LEU A 20 -0.44 -8.80 1.49
CA LEU A 20 -0.25 -8.98 2.94
C LEU A 20 -1.39 -8.35 3.76
N LEU A 21 -1.69 -7.08 3.51
CA LEU A 21 -2.70 -6.35 4.26
C LEU A 21 -4.12 -6.85 3.95
N GLU A 22 -4.40 -7.16 2.69
CA GLU A 22 -5.71 -7.69 2.27
C GLU A 22 -5.92 -9.14 2.73
N GLY A 23 -4.85 -9.92 2.87
CA GLY A 23 -4.90 -11.26 3.48
C GLY A 23 -5.41 -11.26 4.92
N GLU A 24 -5.14 -10.19 5.67
CA GLU A 24 -5.64 -9.96 7.04
C GLU A 24 -6.96 -9.16 7.07
N GLY A 25 -7.57 -8.91 5.91
CA GLY A 25 -8.85 -8.20 5.78
C GLY A 25 -8.76 -6.67 5.85
N LEU A 26 -7.56 -6.08 5.70
CA LEU A 26 -7.38 -4.64 5.59
C LEU A 26 -7.34 -4.22 4.10
N PRO A 27 -8.42 -3.62 3.56
CA PRO A 27 -8.46 -3.22 2.15
C PRO A 27 -7.37 -2.19 1.85
N THR A 28 -6.62 -2.41 0.76
CA THR A 28 -5.42 -1.63 0.46
C THR A 28 -5.46 -1.10 -0.96
N LYS A 29 -5.16 0.19 -1.13
CA LYS A 29 -5.13 0.86 -2.43
C LYS A 29 -3.70 1.24 -2.80
N LEU A 30 -3.30 0.95 -4.04
CA LEU A 30 -2.02 1.37 -4.59
C LEU A 30 -2.25 2.54 -5.55
N ILE A 31 -1.40 3.57 -5.44
CA ILE A 31 -1.40 4.71 -6.38
C ILE A 31 0.05 5.00 -6.76
N PRO A 32 0.40 5.06 -8.07
CA PRO A 32 1.74 5.49 -8.47
C PRO A 32 2.02 6.92 -7.98
N GLU A 33 3.27 7.17 -7.60
CA GLU A 33 3.77 8.50 -7.33
C GLU A 33 4.19 9.13 -8.66
N GLY A 34 3.39 10.09 -9.14
CA GLY A 34 3.57 10.69 -10.46
C GLY A 34 2.26 10.72 -11.23
N ASP A 35 2.36 10.92 -12.54
CA ASP A 35 1.22 10.81 -13.44
C ASP A 35 0.89 9.33 -13.66
N ILE A 36 -0.40 9.03 -13.89
CA ILE A 36 -0.85 7.66 -14.16
C ILE A 36 -0.33 7.16 -15.51
N LEU A 37 -0.01 8.08 -16.42
CA LEU A 37 0.53 7.78 -17.74
C LEU A 37 2.01 7.38 -17.70
N ASP A 38 2.74 7.78 -16.65
CA ASP A 38 4.15 7.44 -16.43
C ASP A 38 4.33 6.14 -15.63
N TRP A 39 3.25 5.35 -15.51
CA TRP A 39 3.28 4.10 -14.77
C TRP A 39 4.27 3.11 -15.41
N ALA A 40 5.19 2.62 -14.58
CA ALA A 40 6.14 1.57 -14.89
C ALA A 40 6.26 0.61 -13.70
N GLU A 41 6.80 -0.59 -13.94
CA GLU A 41 7.02 -1.57 -12.88
C GLU A 41 8.02 -1.06 -11.83
N ASP A 42 9.00 -0.24 -12.24
CA ASP A 42 10.00 0.40 -11.38
C ASP A 42 9.56 1.77 -10.82
N ALA A 43 8.32 2.20 -11.11
CA ALA A 43 7.79 3.44 -10.54
C ALA A 43 7.59 3.31 -9.02
N THR A 44 7.66 4.45 -8.32
CA THR A 44 7.33 4.49 -6.90
C THR A 44 5.81 4.42 -6.71
N PHE A 45 5.34 3.65 -5.74
CA PHE A 45 3.92 3.53 -5.39
C PHE A 45 3.66 3.92 -3.95
N ARG A 46 2.48 4.47 -3.72
CA ARG A 46 1.92 4.78 -2.41
C ARG A 46 0.91 3.68 -2.05
N VAL A 47 1.21 2.96 -0.98
CA VAL A 47 0.33 2.00 -0.34
C VAL A 47 -0.56 2.77 0.62
N MET A 48 -1.86 2.71 0.38
CA MET A 48 -2.85 3.46 1.14
C MET A 48 -3.82 2.54 1.86
N VAL A 49 -4.20 2.92 3.08
CA VAL A 49 -5.17 2.21 3.92
C VAL A 49 -6.38 3.12 4.21
N PRO A 50 -7.51 2.58 4.67
CA PRO A 50 -8.66 3.38 5.06
C PRO A 50 -8.29 4.28 6.23
N LYS A 51 -8.66 5.55 6.14
CA LYS A 51 -8.51 6.52 7.23
C LYS A 51 -9.15 5.98 8.51
N GLY A 52 -8.44 6.02 9.63
CA GLY A 52 -8.87 5.48 10.92
C GLY A 52 -8.55 3.99 11.12
N ARG A 53 -7.93 3.31 10.15
CA ARG A 53 -7.44 1.92 10.26
C ARG A 53 -5.92 1.81 10.10
N GLU A 54 -5.19 2.91 10.25
CA GLU A 54 -3.72 2.94 10.21
C GLU A 54 -3.13 2.00 11.29
N HIS A 55 -3.69 2.07 12.50
CA HIS A 55 -3.30 1.20 13.63
C HIS A 55 -3.51 -0.29 13.34
N VAL A 56 -4.45 -0.66 12.47
CA VAL A 56 -4.68 -2.06 12.09
C VAL A 56 -3.52 -2.55 11.24
N ALA A 57 -3.00 -1.72 10.33
CA ALA A 57 -1.82 -2.05 9.55
C ALA A 57 -0.58 -2.25 10.44
N ASP A 58 -0.42 -1.40 11.46
CA ASP A 58 0.67 -1.51 12.43
C ASP A 58 0.58 -2.80 13.26
N GLU A 59 -0.63 -3.18 13.70
CA GLU A 59 -0.85 -4.42 14.44
C GLU A 59 -0.67 -5.68 13.57
N ILE A 60 -1.01 -5.63 12.27
CA ILE A 60 -0.69 -6.71 11.32
C ILE A 60 0.83 -6.87 11.23
N LEU A 61 1.55 -5.77 11.05
CA LEU A 61 3.01 -5.80 10.93
C LEU A 61 3.71 -6.30 12.18
N ARG A 62 3.15 -6.01 13.35
CA ARG A 62 3.70 -6.48 14.63
C ARG A 62 3.65 -8.00 14.80
N LYS A 63 2.78 -8.69 14.06
CA LYS A 63 2.61 -10.16 14.14
C LYS A 63 3.54 -10.94 13.21
N LEU A 64 4.22 -10.25 12.29
CA LEU A 64 5.19 -10.80 11.34
C LEU A 64 6.60 -10.74 11.91
#